data_AF-A0A7G6Y591-F1
#
_entry.id   AF-A0A7G6Y591-F1
#
_cell.length_a   1.000
_cell.length_b   1.000
_cell.length_c   1.000
_cell.angle_alpha   90.00
_cell.angle_beta   90.00
_cell.angle_gamma   90.00
#
_symmetry.space_group_name_H-M   'P 1'
#
loop_
_entity.id
_entity.type
_entity.pdbx_description
1 polymer ?
#
loop_
_entity_poly.entity_id
_entity_poly.type
_entity_poly.pdbx_seq_one_letter_code
_entity_poly.pdbx_strand_id
1 'polypeptide(L)'
;MEVQTFDSVFDALADTPAEAANMKARSELLSALKSRIRAWDMPQEAAAARLGITRPRLNDLLRGKLGKFSLDALVNLATASGLTLEIRIAEAA
;
A
#
# COMPACT_ATOMS: atom_id res chain seq x y z
N MET A 1 3.80 -20.32 25.94
CA MET A 1 3.89 -19.70 24.61
C MET A 1 5.35 -19.61 24.27
N GLU A 2 5.77 -20.20 23.15
CA GLU A 2 7.13 -19.99 22.63
C GLU A 2 7.19 -18.62 21.95
N VAL A 3 8.25 -17.87 22.25
CA VAL A 3 8.52 -16.56 21.62
C VAL A 3 9.36 -16.81 20.39
N GLN A 4 8.87 -16.36 19.23
CA GLN A 4 9.58 -16.45 17.95
C GLN A 4 10.12 -15.07 17.57
N THR A 5 11.28 -15.05 16.91
CA THR A 5 11.91 -13.83 16.38
C THR A 5 11.97 -13.92 14.86
N PHE A 6 11.68 -12.81 14.19
CA PHE A 6 11.66 -12.69 12.74
C PHE A 6 12.42 -11.43 12.33
N ASP A 7 13.00 -11.44 11.13
CA ASP A 7 13.74 -10.30 10.59
C ASP A 7 12.82 -9.12 10.25
N SER A 8 11.57 -9.41 9.87
CA SER A 8 10.54 -8.38 9.69
C SER A 8 9.17 -8.83 10.21
N VAL A 9 8.31 -7.83 10.49
CA VAL A 9 6.91 -8.07 10.86
C VAL A 9 6.13 -8.80 9.77
N PHE A 10 6.55 -8.70 8.51
CA PHE A 10 5.87 -9.37 7.39
C PHE A 10 6.18 -10.86 7.36
N ASP A 11 7.39 -11.26 7.76
CA ASP A 11 7.77 -12.68 7.87
C ASP A 11 7.03 -13.37 9.02
N ALA A 12 6.68 -12.62 10.06
CA ALA A 12 5.83 -13.11 11.15
C ALA A 12 4.35 -13.24 10.77
N LEU A 13 3.90 -12.57 9.71
CA LEU A 13 2.49 -12.46 9.32
C LEU A 13 2.14 -13.25 8.05
N ALA A 14 3.13 -13.73 7.30
CA ALA A 14 2.94 -14.37 6.01
C ALA A 14 3.38 -15.84 6.05
N ASP A 15 2.72 -16.69 5.26
CA ASP A 15 3.05 -18.12 5.21
C ASP A 15 4.24 -18.40 4.29
N THR A 16 4.55 -17.48 3.37
CA THR A 16 5.66 -17.61 2.42
C THR A 16 6.47 -16.31 2.28
N PRO A 17 7.76 -16.39 1.89
CA PRO A 17 8.58 -15.21 1.58
C PRO A 17 7.97 -14.33 0.48
N ALA A 18 7.31 -14.94 -0.50
CA ALA A 18 6.65 -14.21 -1.60
C ALA A 18 5.47 -13.36 -1.09
N GLU A 19 4.68 -13.92 -0.16
CA GLU A 19 3.59 -13.19 0.49
C GLU A 19 4.10 -12.07 1.39
N ALA A 20 5.16 -12.31 2.17
CA ALA A 20 5.81 -11.30 3.00
C ALA A 20 6.30 -10.12 2.16
N ALA A 21 7.03 -10.40 1.06
CA ALA A 21 7.51 -9.38 0.12
C ALA A 21 6.36 -8.59 -0.51
N ASN A 22 5.29 -9.27 -0.91
CA ASN A 22 4.11 -8.62 -1.49
C ASN A 22 3.38 -7.74 -0.45
N MET A 23 3.24 -8.22 0.79
CA MET A 23 2.63 -7.46 1.88
C MET A 23 3.44 -6.20 2.20
N LYS A 24 4.77 -6.33 2.26
CA LYS A 24 5.70 -5.21 2.44
C LYS A 24 5.54 -4.16 1.35
N ALA A 25 5.65 -4.56 0.08
CA ALA A 25 5.53 -3.65 -1.06
C ALA A 25 4.17 -2.93 -1.10
N ARG A 26 3.08 -3.67 -0.86
CA ARG A 26 1.74 -3.06 -0.77
C ARG A 26 1.63 -2.08 0.40
N SER A 27 2.22 -2.40 1.55
CA SER A 27 2.18 -1.55 2.74
C SER A 27 2.90 -0.22 2.51
N GLU A 28 4.08 -0.27 1.88
CA GLU A 28 4.87 0.90 1.51
C GLU A 28 4.10 1.82 0.54
N LEU A 29 3.56 1.25 -0.55
CA LEU A 29 2.76 1.98 -1.53
C LEU A 29 1.50 2.61 -0.91
N LEU A 30 0.76 1.85 -0.10
CA LEU A 30 -0.44 2.33 0.55
C LEU A 30 -0.11 3.49 1.52
N SER A 31 1.01 3.41 2.22
CA SER A 31 1.47 4.45 3.13
C SER A 31 1.85 5.74 2.38
N ALA A 32 2.60 5.61 1.28
CA ALA A 32 2.93 6.75 0.42
C ALA A 32 1.68 7.41 -0.17
N LEU A 33 0.72 6.61 -0.65
CA LEU A 33 -0.57 7.07 -1.15
C LEU A 33 -1.37 7.82 -0.08
N LYS A 34 -1.46 7.28 1.14
CA LYS A 34 -2.15 7.96 2.25
C LYS A 34 -1.54 9.32 2.55
N SER A 35 -0.21 9.41 2.58
CA SER A 35 0.50 10.68 2.77
C SER A 35 0.17 11.67 1.66
N ARG A 36 0.30 11.23 0.40
CA ARG A 36 0.03 12.05 -0.79
C ARG A 36 -1.40 12.58 -0.82
N ILE A 37 -2.38 11.73 -0.53
CA ILE A 37 -3.80 12.11 -0.53
C ILE A 37 -4.10 13.11 0.60
N ARG A 38 -3.52 12.91 1.79
CA ARG A 38 -3.69 13.85 2.91
C ARG A 38 -3.10 15.22 2.60
N ALA A 39 -1.99 15.27 1.87
CA ALA A 39 -1.34 16.52 1.46
C ALA A 39 -2.16 17.33 0.44
N TRP A 40 -3.21 16.77 -0.17
CA TRP A 40 -4.09 17.52 -1.05
C TRP A 40 -5.05 18.45 -0.33
N ASP A 41 -5.25 18.28 0.97
CA ASP A 41 -6.15 19.08 1.81
C ASP A 41 -7.53 19.31 1.16
N MET A 42 -8.12 18.22 0.66
CA MET A 42 -9.39 18.26 -0.05
C MET A 42 -10.41 17.28 0.53
N PRO A 43 -11.71 17.52 0.32
CA PRO A 43 -12.76 16.57 0.69
C PRO A 43 -12.52 15.19 0.05
N GLN A 44 -12.93 14.13 0.75
CA GLN A 44 -12.71 12.75 0.30
C GLN A 44 -13.37 12.47 -1.06
N GLU A 45 -14.52 13.07 -1.33
CA GLU A 45 -15.22 12.98 -2.62
C GLU A 45 -14.37 13.52 -3.76
N ALA A 46 -13.72 14.68 -3.56
CA ALA A 46 -12.84 15.29 -4.54
C ALA A 46 -11.57 14.45 -4.74
N ALA A 47 -10.99 13.93 -3.66
CA ALA A 47 -9.83 13.03 -3.74
C ALA A 47 -10.16 11.72 -4.48
N ALA A 48 -11.36 11.17 -4.25
CA ALA A 48 -11.82 9.96 -4.91
C ALA A 48 -12.01 10.20 -6.42
N ALA A 49 -12.66 11.31 -6.79
CA ALA A 49 -12.82 11.72 -8.18
C ALA A 49 -11.47 11.97 -8.87
N ARG A 50 -10.54 12.65 -8.21
CA ARG A 50 -9.17 12.88 -8.73
C ARG A 50 -8.42 11.59 -9.00
N LEU A 51 -8.61 10.57 -8.16
CA LEU A 51 -8.03 9.24 -8.32
C LEU A 51 -8.82 8.33 -9.26
N GLY A 52 -9.98 8.77 -9.78
CA GLY A 52 -10.86 7.95 -10.61
C GLY A 52 -11.47 6.73 -9.88
N ILE A 53 -11.63 6.80 -8.56
CA ILE A 53 -12.20 5.72 -7.75
C ILE A 53 -13.43 6.15 -6.97
N THR A 54 -14.17 5.17 -6.46
CA THR A 54 -15.33 5.43 -5.59
C THR A 54 -14.90 5.89 -4.20
N ARG A 55 -15.74 6.69 -3.52
CA ARG A 55 -15.51 7.11 -2.12
C ARG A 55 -15.33 5.92 -1.15
N PRO A 56 -16.11 4.82 -1.21
CA PRO A 56 -15.86 3.65 -0.36
C PRO A 56 -14.46 3.05 -0.56
N ARG A 57 -13.98 2.99 -1.80
CA ARG A 57 -12.64 2.47 -2.10
C ARG A 57 -11.55 3.42 -1.59
N LEU A 58 -11.72 4.73 -1.72
CA LEU A 58 -10.83 5.71 -1.08
C LEU A 58 -10.80 5.51 0.44
N ASN A 59 -11.95 5.30 1.08
CA ASN A 59 -12.03 5.12 2.53
C ASN A 59 -11.31 3.83 2.97
N ASP A 60 -11.47 2.73 2.23
CA ASP A 60 -10.72 1.50 2.48
C ASP A 60 -9.20 1.71 2.36
N LEU A 61 -8.74 2.51 1.40
CA LEU A 61 -7.33 2.90 1.26
C LEU A 61 -6.86 3.72 2.46
N LEU A 62 -7.58 4.78 2.83
CA LEU A 62 -7.20 5.66 3.95
C LEU A 62 -7.18 4.94 5.30
N ARG A 63 -8.06 3.94 5.48
CA ARG A 63 -8.09 3.05 6.65
C ARG A 63 -7.03 1.95 6.62
N GLY A 64 -6.25 1.82 5.54
CA GLY A 64 -5.17 0.85 5.46
C GLY A 64 -5.64 -0.59 5.29
N LYS A 65 -6.78 -0.82 4.63
CA LYS A 65 -7.29 -2.17 4.37
C LYS A 65 -6.48 -2.87 3.26
N LEU A 66 -5.26 -3.25 3.60
CA LEU A 66 -4.26 -3.80 2.69
C LEU A 66 -4.79 -4.97 1.84
N GLY A 67 -5.55 -5.89 2.45
CA GLY A 67 -6.15 -7.04 1.78
C GLY A 67 -7.18 -6.71 0.69
N LYS A 68 -7.65 -5.45 0.59
CA LYS A 68 -8.58 -5.00 -0.47
C LYS A 68 -7.90 -4.44 -1.71
N PHE A 69 -6.57 -4.38 -1.70
CA PHE A 69 -5.78 -3.83 -2.79
C PHE A 69 -4.73 -4.85 -3.24
N SER A 70 -4.73 -5.13 -4.53
CA SER A 70 -3.61 -5.78 -5.20
C SER A 70 -2.44 -4.80 -5.31
N LEU A 71 -1.23 -5.33 -5.52
CA LEU A 71 -0.06 -4.51 -5.80
C LEU A 71 -0.27 -3.62 -7.03
N ASP A 72 -0.74 -4.20 -8.13
CA ASP A 72 -1.07 -3.49 -9.37
C ASP A 72 -2.06 -2.33 -9.15
N ALA A 73 -3.13 -2.53 -8.38
CA ALA A 73 -4.09 -1.47 -8.08
C ALA A 73 -3.44 -0.30 -7.33
N LEU A 74 -2.49 -0.57 -6.42
CA LEU A 74 -1.77 0.47 -5.70
C LEU A 74 -0.78 1.20 -6.61
N VAL A 75 -0.11 0.51 -7.53
CA VAL A 75 0.74 1.14 -8.54
C VAL A 75 -0.07 2.11 -9.40
N ASN A 76 -1.23 1.68 -9.91
CA ASN A 76 -2.12 2.52 -10.72
C ASN A 76 -2.60 3.76 -9.95
N LEU A 77 -2.97 3.59 -8.68
CA LEU A 77 -3.36 4.72 -7.82
C LEU A 77 -2.20 5.66 -7.51
N ALA A 78 -0.98 5.14 -7.31
CA ALA A 78 0.20 5.95 -7.08
C ALA A 78 0.45 6.88 -8.28
N THR A 79 0.42 6.33 -9.49
CA THR A 79 0.52 7.09 -10.73
C THR A 79 -0.60 8.13 -10.86
N ALA A 80 -1.86 7.74 -10.61
CA ALA A 80 -3.00 8.67 -10.65
C ALA A 80 -2.90 9.80 -9.60
N SER A 81 -2.20 9.56 -8.49
CA SER A 81 -1.94 10.57 -7.47
C SER A 81 -0.78 11.52 -7.83
N GLY A 82 -0.11 11.30 -8.96
CA GLY A 82 1.06 12.04 -9.42
C GLY A 82 2.35 11.67 -8.67
N LEU A 83 2.42 10.45 -8.12
CA LEU A 83 3.68 9.86 -7.64
C LEU A 83 4.35 9.11 -8.79
N THR A 84 5.67 9.05 -8.76
CA THR A 84 6.46 8.18 -9.65
C THR A 84 6.93 6.98 -8.84
N LEU A 85 6.75 5.78 -9.38
CA LEU A 85 7.22 4.55 -8.75
C LEU A 85 8.58 4.16 -9.31
N GLU A 86 9.52 3.87 -8.41
CA GLU A 86 10.80 3.26 -8.75
C GLU A 86 10.87 1.87 -8.12
N ILE A 87 11.13 0.85 -8.94
CA ILE A 87 11.30 -0.53 -8.49
C ILE A 87 12.80 -0.84 -8.47
N ARG A 88 13.29 -1.26 -7.30
CA ARG A 88 14.68 -1.72 -7.12
C ARG A 88 14.69 -3.22 -6.90
N ILE A 89 15.56 -3.91 -7.63
CA ILE A 89 15.79 -5.36 -7.49
C ILE A 89 17.18 -5.51 -6.85
N ALA A 90 17.26 -6.35 -5.83
CA ALA A 90 18.50 -6.70 -5.14
C ALA A 90 18.55 -8.22 -4.92
N GLU A 91 19.74 -8.76 -4.73
CA GLU A 91 19.90 -10.16 -4.33
C GLU A 91 19.30 -10.40 -2.94
N ALA A 92 18.69 -11.57 -2.75
CA ALA A 92 18.24 -11.99 -1.43
C ALA A 92 19.47 -12.28 -0.56
N ALA A 93 19.47 -11.74 0.66
CA ALA A 93 20.49 -12.01 1.67
C ALA A 93 20.28 -13.38 2.32
#